data_AF-A0A2E9GUS2-F1
#
_entry.id   AF-A0A2E9GUS2-F1
#
_cell.length_a   1.000
_cell.length_b   1.000
_cell.length_c   1.000
_cell.angle_alpha   90.00
_cell.angle_beta   90.00
_cell.angle_gamma   90.00
#
_symmetry.space_group_name_H-M   'P 1'
#
loop_
_entity.id
_entity.type
_entity.pdbx_description
1 polymer ?
#
loop_
_entity_poly.entity_id
_entity_poly.type
_entity_poly.pdbx_seq_one_letter_code
_entity_poly.pdbx_strand_id
1 'polypeptide(L)'
;MEESLPLFPTPDEVGSRYAVCPLVDVRPEADGLRHREGLLSWGAILRAHVAEVGEPQGPCAVVFDLVIGREGTSWQVLRFGIEPGDEAAELGRQLTAALPPRCLAASIKSLTADGSPGEWHSDLASLDESSLVALTAAFD
;
A
#
# COMPACT_ATOMS: atom_id res chain seq x y z
N MET A 1 -40.60 2.10 -11.97
CA MET A 1 -39.22 2.04 -12.48
C MET A 1 -38.35 2.49 -11.33
N GLU A 2 -37.96 1.54 -10.48
CA GLU A 2 -36.99 1.79 -9.42
C GLU A 2 -35.62 1.53 -10.02
N GLU A 3 -34.86 2.60 -10.25
CA GLU A 3 -33.48 2.54 -10.71
C GLU A 3 -32.63 2.02 -9.53
N SER A 4 -32.34 0.72 -9.58
CA SER A 4 -31.43 0.06 -8.67
C SER A 4 -30.02 0.58 -8.94
N LEU A 5 -29.57 1.56 -8.15
CA LEU A 5 -28.19 2.01 -8.17
C LEU A 5 -27.29 0.83 -7.78
N PRO A 6 -26.16 0.60 -8.47
CA PRO A 6 -25.23 -0.46 -8.09
C PRO A 6 -24.65 -0.14 -6.70
N LEU A 7 -24.78 -1.10 -5.79
CA LEU A 7 -24.33 -1.04 -4.39
C LEU A 7 -22.81 -1.13 -4.22
N PHE A 8 -22.06 -1.22 -5.31
CA PHE A 8 -20.61 -1.34 -5.31
C PHE A 8 -20.01 -0.52 -6.46
N PRO A 9 -18.94 0.23 -6.21
CA PRO A 9 -18.24 0.98 -7.25
C PRO A 9 -17.67 0.00 -8.29
N THR A 10 -17.82 0.35 -9.56
CA THR A 10 -17.19 -0.38 -10.66
C THR A 10 -15.67 -0.12 -10.69
N PRO A 11 -14.85 -1.02 -11.28
CA PRO A 11 -13.38 -0.85 -11.34
C PRO A 11 -12.92 0.49 -11.94
N ASP A 12 -13.69 1.05 -12.89
CA ASP A 12 -13.49 2.39 -13.47
C ASP A 12 -13.67 3.53 -12.44
N GLU A 13 -14.55 3.36 -11.44
CA GLU A 13 -14.76 4.33 -10.36
C GLU A 13 -13.66 4.27 -9.29
N VAL A 14 -13.04 3.10 -9.09
CA VAL A 14 -11.86 2.94 -8.23
C VAL A 14 -10.68 3.71 -8.85
N GLY A 15 -10.46 3.59 -10.16
CA GLY A 15 -9.44 4.37 -10.88
C GLY A 15 -9.63 5.89 -10.83
N SER A 16 -10.84 6.38 -10.58
CA SER A 16 -11.12 7.82 -10.42
C SER A 16 -10.87 8.33 -9.00
N ARG A 17 -10.99 7.48 -7.97
CA ARG A 17 -10.85 7.85 -6.55
C ARG A 17 -9.43 7.74 -6.02
N TYR A 18 -8.53 7.08 -6.75
CA TYR A 18 -7.16 6.84 -6.31
C TYR A 18 -6.16 7.19 -7.41
N ALA A 19 -5.27 8.13 -7.12
CA ALA A 19 -4.09 8.38 -7.93
C ALA A 19 -2.95 7.52 -7.37
N VAL A 20 -2.73 6.36 -8.01
CA VAL A 20 -1.60 5.48 -7.68
C VAL A 20 -0.37 5.93 -8.46
N CYS A 21 0.66 6.36 -7.74
CA CYS A 21 1.92 6.77 -8.32
C CYS A 21 3.00 5.72 -7.97
N PRO A 22 3.55 5.01 -8.96
CA PRO A 22 4.65 4.09 -8.70
C PRO A 22 5.91 4.87 -8.32
N LEU A 23 6.55 4.47 -7.22
CA LEU A 23 7.88 4.91 -6.85
C LEU A 23 8.92 3.92 -7.37
N VAL A 24 10.04 4.46 -7.82
CA VAL A 24 11.21 3.71 -8.27
C VAL A 24 12.44 4.13 -7.48
N ASP A 25 13.44 3.25 -7.42
CA ASP A 25 14.69 3.45 -6.68
C ASP A 25 14.46 3.78 -5.20
N VAL A 26 13.50 3.08 -4.59
CA VAL A 26 13.07 3.31 -3.22
C VAL A 26 14.09 2.74 -2.24
N ARG A 27 14.48 3.55 -1.24
CA ARG A 27 15.36 3.12 -0.15
C ARG A 27 14.90 3.68 1.19
N PRO A 28 14.76 2.85 2.24
CA PRO A 28 14.53 3.34 3.58
C PRO A 28 15.74 4.14 4.09
N GLU A 29 15.47 5.31 4.66
CA GLU A 29 16.42 6.14 5.40
C GLU A 29 15.87 6.46 6.81
N ALA A 30 16.71 6.96 7.71
CA ALA A 30 16.30 7.25 9.08
C ALA A 30 15.09 8.21 9.16
N ASP A 31 15.05 9.22 8.29
CA ASP A 31 14.04 10.30 8.32
C ASP A 31 12.86 10.08 7.35
N GLY A 32 12.94 9.06 6.49
CA GLY A 32 11.91 8.81 5.49
C GLY A 32 12.27 7.75 4.47
N LEU A 33 11.43 7.68 3.45
CA LEU A 33 11.62 6.85 2.28
C LEU A 33 12.27 7.68 1.16
N ARG A 34 13.53 7.41 0.83
CA ARG A 34 14.19 8.01 -0.32
C ARG A 34 13.65 7.39 -1.59
N HIS A 35 13.36 8.22 -2.58
CA HIS A 35 13.03 7.81 -3.93
C HIS A 35 13.68 8.78 -4.91
N ARG A 36 13.57 8.49 -6.22
CA ARG A 36 14.19 9.31 -7.28
C ARG A 36 13.92 10.82 -7.17
N GLU A 37 12.68 11.19 -6.85
CA GLU A 37 12.24 12.59 -6.83
C GLU A 37 12.46 13.29 -5.48
N GLY A 38 12.89 12.57 -4.43
CA GLY A 38 13.13 13.18 -3.13
C GLY A 38 13.06 12.23 -1.94
N LEU A 39 12.90 12.83 -0.75
CA LEU A 39 12.70 12.11 0.50
C LEU A 39 11.24 12.30 0.93
N LEU A 40 10.49 11.20 0.98
CA LEU A 40 9.18 11.17 1.61
C LEU A 40 9.37 10.95 3.11
N SER A 41 9.14 11.98 3.92
CA SER A 41 9.23 11.83 5.38
C SER A 41 8.24 10.79 5.88
N TRP A 42 8.64 9.99 6.88
CA TRP A 42 7.73 9.04 7.51
C TRP A 42 6.46 9.71 8.05
N GLY A 43 6.56 10.94 8.55
CA GLY A 43 5.42 11.71 9.06
C GLY A 43 4.43 12.18 7.98
N ALA A 44 4.80 12.12 6.71
CA ALA A 44 3.91 12.44 5.59
C ALA A 44 3.03 11.24 5.20
N ILE A 45 3.35 10.03 5.65
CA ILE A 45 2.56 8.83 5.36
C ILE A 45 1.40 8.77 6.36
N LEU A 46 0.19 8.76 5.83
CA LEU A 46 -1.04 8.70 6.61
C LEU A 46 -1.46 7.27 6.91
N ARG A 47 -1.21 6.34 5.98
CA ARG A 47 -1.42 4.90 6.14
C ARG A 47 -0.44 4.09 5.31
N ALA A 48 -0.20 2.87 5.76
CA ALA A 48 0.61 1.90 5.04
C ALA A 48 -0.10 0.54 4.98
N HIS A 49 -0.01 -0.09 3.83
CA HIS A 49 -0.44 -1.45 3.55
C HIS A 49 0.69 -2.19 2.84
N VAL A 50 0.71 -3.51 3.00
CA VAL A 50 1.66 -4.38 2.31
C VAL A 50 0.98 -5.67 1.91
N ALA A 51 1.42 -6.24 0.80
CA ALA A 51 1.02 -7.57 0.39
C ALA A 51 2.12 -8.24 -0.42
N GLU A 52 1.99 -9.54 -0.59
CA GLU A 52 2.79 -10.29 -1.54
C GLU A 52 2.05 -10.39 -2.87
N VAL A 53 2.79 -10.18 -3.97
CA VAL A 53 2.24 -10.27 -5.33
C VAL A 53 3.11 -11.17 -6.17
N GLY A 54 2.49 -12.13 -6.86
CA GLY A 54 3.19 -12.95 -7.84
C GLY A 54 2.56 -14.32 -8.02
N GLU A 55 3.35 -15.23 -8.58
CA GLU A 55 2.96 -16.62 -8.72
C GLU A 55 3.43 -17.44 -7.51
N PRO A 56 2.60 -18.36 -6.97
CA PRO A 56 2.96 -19.14 -5.78
C PRO A 56 4.26 -19.97 -5.90
N GLN A 57 4.68 -20.30 -7.13
CA GLN A 57 5.92 -21.02 -7.42
C GLN A 57 6.85 -20.21 -8.35
N GLY A 58 6.53 -18.95 -8.61
CA GLY A 58 7.23 -18.09 -9.56
C GLY A 58 7.75 -16.81 -8.92
N PRO A 59 8.07 -15.80 -9.73
CA PRO A 59 8.54 -14.51 -9.24
C PRO A 59 7.51 -13.88 -8.31
N CYS A 60 7.96 -13.44 -7.14
CA CYS A 60 7.16 -12.78 -6.11
C CYS A 60 7.84 -11.46 -5.70
N ALA A 61 7.03 -10.51 -5.29
CA ALA A 61 7.47 -9.24 -4.73
C ALA A 61 6.60 -8.88 -3.52
N VAL A 62 7.19 -8.19 -2.55
CA VAL A 62 6.46 -7.53 -1.47
C VAL A 62 6.17 -6.11 -1.91
N VAL A 63 4.89 -5.78 -2.07
CA VAL A 63 4.43 -4.48 -2.54
C VAL A 63 3.88 -3.67 -1.38
N PHE A 64 4.36 -2.44 -1.25
CA PHE A 64 3.91 -1.46 -0.27
C PHE A 64 3.06 -0.39 -0.93
N ASP A 65 1.93 -0.09 -0.30
CA ASP A 65 1.08 1.05 -0.64
C ASP A 65 1.05 2.05 0.52
N LEU A 66 1.44 3.28 0.23
CA LEU A 66 1.54 4.36 1.19
C LEU A 66 0.57 5.48 0.81
N VAL A 67 -0.42 5.73 1.65
CA VAL A 67 -1.33 6.88 1.47
C VAL A 67 -0.66 8.12 2.03
N ILE A 68 -0.45 9.14 1.20
CA ILE A 68 0.24 10.38 1.60
C ILE A 68 -0.68 11.59 1.71
N GLY A 69 -1.93 11.48 1.25
CA GLY A 69 -2.87 12.59 1.28
C GLY A 69 -4.00 12.43 0.28
N ARG A 70 -4.73 13.53 0.08
CA ARG A 70 -5.84 13.62 -0.87
C ARG A 70 -5.68 14.88 -1.69
N GLU A 71 -5.93 14.77 -3.00
CA GLU A 71 -5.99 15.89 -3.92
C GLU A 71 -7.40 15.94 -4.52
N GLY A 72 -8.16 16.97 -4.15
CA GLY A 72 -9.58 17.07 -4.50
C GLY A 72 -10.36 15.87 -3.97
N THR A 73 -10.97 15.09 -4.87
CA THR A 73 -11.72 13.88 -4.52
C THR A 73 -10.88 12.63 -4.44
N SER A 74 -9.63 12.65 -4.91
CA SER A 74 -8.82 11.45 -5.11
C SER A 74 -7.72 11.31 -4.05
N TRP A 75 -7.59 10.12 -3.48
CA TRP A 75 -6.49 9.78 -2.57
C TRP A 75 -5.21 9.55 -3.33
N GLN A 76 -4.10 10.06 -2.80
CA GLN A 76 -2.76 9.93 -3.36
C GLN A 76 -2.06 8.75 -2.69
N VAL A 77 -1.74 7.73 -3.48
CA VAL A 77 -1.12 6.49 -3.02
C VAL A 77 0.21 6.30 -3.73
N LEU A 78 1.28 6.17 -2.96
CA LEU A 78 2.60 5.84 -3.46
C LEU A 78 2.82 4.35 -3.35
N ARG A 79 3.16 3.71 -4.46
CA ARG A 79 3.31 2.25 -4.55
C ARG A 79 4.71 1.86 -4.96
N PHE A 80 5.28 0.85 -4.34
CA PHE A 80 6.53 0.24 -4.82
C PHE A 80 6.66 -1.21 -4.39
N GLY A 81 7.39 -1.99 -5.18
CA GLY A 81 7.70 -3.38 -4.88
C GLY A 81 9.17 -3.53 -4.50
N ILE A 82 9.44 -4.48 -3.60
CA ILE A 82 10.78 -4.94 -3.25
C ILE A 82 10.81 -6.47 -3.22
N GLU A 83 12.00 -7.04 -3.33
CA GLU A 83 12.17 -8.48 -3.23
C GLU A 83 11.79 -8.98 -1.82
N PRO A 84 11.20 -10.18 -1.69
CA PRO A 84 10.93 -10.77 -0.40
C PRO A 84 12.22 -11.03 0.39
N GLY A 85 12.17 -10.78 1.70
CA GLY A 85 13.29 -11.05 2.60
C GLY A 85 13.47 -9.97 3.66
N ASP A 86 14.68 -9.92 4.23
CA ASP A 86 14.99 -9.09 5.39
C ASP A 86 14.77 -7.60 5.14
N GLU A 87 15.04 -7.12 3.92
CA GLU A 87 14.83 -5.71 3.56
C GLU A 87 13.35 -5.33 3.64
N ALA A 88 12.45 -6.22 3.20
CA ALA A 88 11.01 -5.98 3.30
C ALA A 88 10.51 -6.01 4.74
N ALA A 89 10.99 -6.97 5.53
CA ALA A 89 10.67 -7.03 6.95
C ALA A 89 11.18 -5.80 7.70
N GLU A 90 12.38 -5.32 7.38
CA GLU A 90 12.98 -4.13 7.98
C GLU A 90 12.19 -2.86 7.65
N LEU A 91 11.83 -2.66 6.38
CA LEU A 91 10.97 -1.55 5.99
C LEU A 91 9.62 -1.59 6.72
N GLY A 92 9.00 -2.77 6.83
CA GLY A 92 7.78 -2.95 7.62
C GLY A 92 7.94 -2.54 9.09
N ARG A 93 9.09 -2.87 9.70
CA ARG A 93 9.41 -2.48 11.08
C ARG A 93 9.57 -0.97 11.22
N GLN A 94 10.24 -0.32 10.26
CA GLN A 94 10.40 1.14 10.25
C GLN A 94 9.05 1.85 10.12
N LEU A 95 8.18 1.38 9.22
CA LEU A 95 6.82 1.90 9.09
C LEU A 95 6.01 1.70 10.39
N THR A 96 6.14 0.53 11.02
CA THR A 96 5.47 0.23 12.30
C THR A 96 5.94 1.12 13.44
N ALA A 97 7.24 1.46 13.45
CA ALA A 97 7.81 2.35 14.46
C ALA A 97 7.43 3.82 14.23
N ALA A 98 7.33 4.24 12.97
CA ALA A 98 7.09 5.64 12.62
C ALA A 98 5.60 6.02 12.61
N LEU A 99 4.70 5.07 12.32
CA LEU A 99 3.28 5.34 12.15
C LEU A 99 2.43 4.88 13.34
N PRO A 100 1.33 5.59 13.67
CA PRO A 100 0.40 5.13 14.69
C PRO A 100 -0.25 3.79 14.33
N PRO A 101 -0.60 2.91 15.30
CA PRO A 101 -1.16 1.58 15.02
C PRO A 101 -2.45 1.55 14.19
N ARG A 102 -3.22 2.65 14.20
CA ARG A 102 -4.45 2.82 13.40
C ARG A 102 -4.17 3.10 11.92
N CYS A 103 -2.95 3.54 11.61
CA CYS A 103 -2.47 3.85 10.27
C CYS A 103 -1.86 2.64 9.57
N LEU A 104 -1.66 1.55 10.31
CA LEU A 104 -1.04 0.32 9.82
C LEU A 104 -2.12 -0.73 9.51
N ALA A 105 -2.10 -1.25 8.28
CA ALA A 105 -2.88 -2.44 7.93
C ALA A 105 -2.44 -3.65 8.76
N ALA A 106 -3.31 -4.66 8.86
CA ALA A 106 -2.98 -5.91 9.54
C ALA A 106 -1.79 -6.62 8.87
N SER A 107 -1.72 -6.55 7.54
CA SER A 107 -0.64 -7.13 6.75
C SER A 107 0.74 -6.58 7.07
N ILE A 108 0.86 -5.29 7.40
CA ILE A 108 2.13 -4.69 7.86
C ILE A 108 2.56 -5.33 9.18
N LYS A 109 1.63 -5.49 10.11
CA LYS A 109 1.92 -6.09 11.42
C LYS A 109 2.34 -7.55 11.26
N SER A 110 1.65 -8.32 10.41
CA SER A 110 2.05 -9.69 10.06
C SER A 110 3.46 -9.74 9.45
N LEU A 111 3.77 -8.86 8.50
CA LEU A 111 5.11 -8.79 7.90
C LEU A 111 6.18 -8.53 8.96
N THR A 112 5.91 -7.66 9.94
CA THR A 112 6.88 -7.38 11.02
C THR A 112 7.01 -8.48 12.06
N ALA A 113 5.93 -9.21 12.35
CA ALA A 113 5.89 -10.22 13.39
C ALA A 113 6.41 -11.58 12.90
N ASP A 114 5.93 -11.99 11.72
CA ASP A 114 6.12 -13.33 11.17
C ASP A 114 7.09 -13.34 9.97
N GLY A 115 7.46 -12.17 9.45
CA GLY A 115 8.33 -12.05 8.28
C GLY A 115 7.60 -12.24 6.95
N SER A 116 6.27 -12.36 6.96
CA SER A 116 5.46 -12.55 5.75
C SER A 116 4.28 -11.58 5.70
N PRO A 117 3.96 -11.00 4.54
CA PRO A 117 2.76 -10.18 4.39
C PRO A 117 1.52 -10.98 4.75
N GLY A 118 0.56 -10.33 5.41
CA GLY A 118 -0.71 -10.98 5.76
C GLY A 118 -1.68 -11.18 4.58
N GLU A 119 -1.33 -10.69 3.38
CA GLU A 119 -2.18 -10.72 2.18
C GLU A 119 -1.35 -11.11 0.95
N TRP A 120 -1.98 -11.88 0.05
CA TRP A 120 -1.37 -12.39 -1.18
C TRP A 120 -2.28 -12.13 -2.39
N HIS A 121 -1.70 -11.69 -3.50
CA HIS A 121 -2.38 -11.46 -4.77
C HIS A 121 -1.64 -12.14 -5.94
N SER A 122 -2.40 -12.60 -6.93
CA SER A 122 -1.85 -13.26 -8.13
C SER A 122 -1.08 -12.29 -9.04
N ASP A 123 -1.47 -11.02 -9.03
CA ASP A 123 -0.98 -9.99 -9.93
C ASP A 123 -1.25 -8.60 -9.35
N LEU A 124 -0.63 -7.59 -9.96
CA LEU A 124 -0.67 -6.21 -9.48
C LEU A 124 -2.08 -5.60 -9.60
N ALA A 125 -2.86 -5.96 -10.61
CA ALA A 125 -4.20 -5.41 -10.82
C ALA A 125 -5.16 -5.88 -9.72
N SER A 126 -5.05 -7.14 -9.30
CA SER A 126 -5.78 -7.69 -8.17
C SER A 126 -5.41 -6.99 -6.84
N LEU A 127 -4.14 -6.60 -6.69
CA LEU A 127 -3.68 -5.84 -5.53
C LEU A 127 -4.18 -4.40 -5.54
N ASP A 128 -4.07 -3.68 -6.67
CA ASP A 128 -4.52 -2.29 -6.83
C ASP A 128 -5.94 -2.11 -6.29
N GLU A 129 -6.90 -2.92 -6.73
CA GLU A 129 -8.29 -2.74 -6.29
C GLU A 129 -8.51 -3.05 -4.79
N SER A 130 -8.04 -4.22 -4.33
CA SER A 130 -8.31 -4.70 -2.96
C SER A 130 -7.63 -3.83 -1.91
N SER A 131 -6.38 -3.43 -2.17
CA SER A 131 -5.58 -2.64 -1.23
C SER A 131 -6.11 -1.24 -1.08
N LEU A 132 -6.56 -0.63 -2.18
CA LEU A 132 -7.12 0.72 -2.14
C LEU A 132 -8.42 0.76 -1.32
N VAL A 133 -9.25 -0.27 -1.43
CA VAL A 133 -10.46 -0.40 -0.59
C VAL A 133 -10.08 -0.58 0.89
N ALA A 134 -9.14 -1.48 1.19
CA ALA A 134 -8.71 -1.74 2.56
C ALA A 134 -8.05 -0.53 3.23
N LEU A 135 -7.26 0.24 2.46
CA LEU A 135 -6.57 1.44 2.92
C LEU A 135 -7.54 2.57 3.29
N THR A 136 -8.70 2.67 2.62
CA THR A 136 -9.61 3.81 2.79
C THR A 136 -10.90 3.54 3.51
N ALA A 137 -11.33 2.29 3.62
CA ALA A 137 -12.47 1.90 4.47
C ALA A 137 -12.32 2.32 5.95
N ALA A 138 -11.14 2.80 6.35
CA ALA A 138 -10.87 3.31 7.68
C ALA A 138 -10.79 4.86 7.76
N PHE A 139 -11.12 5.57 6.66
CA PHE A 139 -11.28 7.03 6.61
C PHE A 139 -12.74 7.49 6.44
N ASP A 140 -13.63 6.60 5.97
CA ASP A 140 -15.09 6.75 5.98
C ASP A 140 -15.70 6.15 7.27
#